data_AF-A0AAQ1MFY1-F1
#
_entry.id   AF-A0AAQ1MFY1-F1
#
_cell.length_a   1.000
_cell.length_b   1.000
_cell.length_c   1.000
_cell.angle_alpha   90.00
_cell.angle_beta   90.00
_cell.angle_gamma   90.00
#
_symmetry.space_group_name_H-M   'P 1'
#
loop_
_entity.id
_entity.type
_entity.pdbx_description
1 polymer ?
#
loop_
_entity_poly.entity_id
_entity_poly.type
_entity_poly.pdbx_seq_one_letter_code
_entity_poly.pdbx_strand_id
1 'polypeptide(L)' 'MKKTLIGGFLTLSGTIGIVILLAACILNPVTSWITPPGRLICTMLEHGIAVPIGCFSIIFITGLFILGIEYRKKI' A
#
# COMPACT_ATOMS: atom_id res chain seq x y z
N MET A 1 8.92 -23.08 -2.96
CA MET A 1 8.16 -22.57 -4.12
C MET A 1 6.77 -22.06 -3.77
N LYS A 2 5.89 -22.84 -3.09
CA LYS A 2 4.55 -22.36 -2.68
C LYS A 2 4.59 -21.07 -1.85
N LYS A 3 5.51 -20.95 -0.89
CA LYS A 3 5.69 -19.75 -0.06
C LYS A 3 6.19 -18.54 -0.85
N THR A 4 7.05 -18.76 -1.85
CA THR A 4 7.50 -17.71 -2.77
C THR A 4 6.33 -17.15 -3.59
N LEU A 5 5.43 -18.02 -4.07
CA LEU A 5 4.25 -17.60 -4.83
C LEU A 5 3.26 -16.82 -3.96
N ILE A 6 3.01 -17.29 -2.73
CA ILE A 6 2.15 -16.59 -1.75
C ILE A 6 2.74 -15.22 -1.41
N GLY A 7 4.04 -15.15 -1.12
CA GLY A 7 4.73 -13.88 -0.85
C GLY A 7 4.64 -12.92 -2.02
N GLY A 8 4.89 -13.40 -3.24
CA GLY A 8 4.75 -12.62 -4.47
C GLY A 8 3.33 -12.07 -4.66
N PHE A 9 2.32 -12.92 -4.50
CA PHE A 9 0.91 -12.51 -4.62
C PHE A 9 0.52 -11.45 -3.58
N LEU A 10 0.93 -11.63 -2.32
CA LEU A 10 0.71 -10.65 -1.25
C LEU A 10 1.40 -9.32 -1.55
N THR A 11 2.64 -9.33 -2.04
CA THR A 11 3.32 -8.08 -2.41
C THR A 11 2.62 -7.36 -3.56
N LEU A 12 2.24 -8.08 -4.62
CA LEU A 12 1.59 -7.48 -5.79
C LEU A 12 0.22 -6.90 -5.43
N SER A 13 -0.62 -7.66 -4.74
CA SER A 13 -1.93 -7.19 -4.27
C SER A 13 -1.82 -5.98 -3.35
N GLY A 14 -0.87 -5.98 -2.42
CA GLY A 14 -0.57 -4.84 -1.56
C GLY A 14 -0.17 -3.58 -2.36
N THR A 15 0.76 -3.72 -3.31
CA THR A 15 1.19 -2.58 -4.15
C THR A 15 0.06 -2.01 -5.00
N ILE A 16 -0.72 -2.88 -5.66
CA ILE A 16 -1.83 -2.46 -6.52
C ILE A 16 -2.88 -1.72 -5.69
N GLY A 17 -3.23 -2.24 -4.51
CA GLY A 17 -4.18 -1.59 -3.61
C GLY A 17 -3.73 -0.20 -3.16
N ILE A 18 -2.46 -0.05 -2.76
CA ILE A 18 -1.90 1.26 -2.37
C ILE A 18 -1.94 2.24 -3.53
N VAL A 19 -1.51 1.83 -4.73
CA VAL A 19 -1.45 2.70 -5.91
C VAL A 19 -2.85 3.18 -6.31
N ILE A 20 -3.86 2.30 -6.33
CA ILE A 20 -5.23 2.67 -6.66
C ILE A 20 -5.78 3.69 -5.66
N LEU A 21 -5.53 3.49 -4.37
CA LEU A 21 -6.01 4.39 -3.31
C LEU A 21 -5.31 5.75 -3.36
N LEU A 22 -4.00 5.78 -3.64
CA LEU A 22 -3.28 7.03 -3.86
C LEU A 22 -3.78 7.77 -5.10
N ALA A 23 -4.06 7.06 -6.19
CA ALA A 23 -4.67 7.65 -7.38
C ALA A 23 -6.05 8.24 -7.07
N ALA A 24 -6.86 7.56 -6.26
CA ALA A 24 -8.17 8.07 -5.83
C ALA A 24 -8.06 9.40 -5.07
N CYS A 25 -7.05 9.55 -4.19
CA CYS A 25 -6.76 10.81 -3.50
C CYS A 25 -6.34 11.93 -4.45
N ILE A 26 -5.53 11.62 -5.48
CA ILE A 26 -5.09 12.62 -6.46
C ILE A 26 -6.24 13.09 -7.35
N LEU A 27 -7.15 12.17 -7.70
CA LEU A 27 -8.31 12.46 -8.55
C LEU A 27 -9.42 13.25 -7.81
N ASN A 28 -9.51 13.12 -6.48
CA ASN A 28 -10.49 13.83 -5.66
C ASN A 28 -9.81 14.62 -4.55
N PRO A 29 -9.04 15.67 -4.87
CA PRO A 29 -8.27 16.39 -3.89
C PRO A 29 -9.14 17.33 -3.05
N VAL A 30 -8.84 17.40 -1.75
CA VAL A 30 -9.49 18.37 -0.85
C VAL A 30 -8.96 19.78 -1.11
N THR A 31 -9.82 20.78 -0.98
CA THR A 31 -9.48 22.19 -1.14
C THR A 31 -8.97 22.83 0.16
N SER A 32 -9.11 22.11 1.28
CA SER A 32 -8.75 22.55 2.64
C SER A 32 -7.24 22.78 2.84
N TRP A 33 -6.39 22.30 1.93
CA TRP A 33 -4.94 22.43 2.06
C TRP A 33 -4.25 22.88 0.76
N ILE A 34 -3.25 23.75 0.91
CA ILE A 34 -2.54 24.38 -0.22
C ILE A 34 -1.30 23.61 -0.68
N THR A 35 -0.54 22.99 0.24
CA THR A 35 0.68 22.26 -0.16
C THR A 35 0.36 20.84 -0.64
N PRO A 36 0.97 20.36 -1.74
CA PRO A 36 0.70 19.01 -2.27
C PRO A 36 0.81 17.86 -1.25
N PRO A 37 1.85 17.77 -0.40
CA PRO A 37 1.94 16.67 0.58
C PRO A 37 0.86 16.76 1.64
N GLY A 38 0.57 17.96 2.17
CA GLY A 38 -0.49 18.12 3.17
C GLY A 38 -1.87 17.89 2.58
N ARG A 39 -2.10 18.30 1.32
CA ARG A 39 -3.35 18.03 0.59
C ARG A 39 -3.61 16.54 0.44
N LEU A 40 -2.58 15.74 0.14
CA LEU A 40 -2.72 14.29 0.04
C LEU A 40 -3.10 13.66 1.38
N ILE A 41 -2.47 14.08 2.48
CA ILE A 41 -2.78 13.58 3.83
C ILE A 41 -4.20 13.98 4.25
N CYS A 42 -4.58 15.25 4.08
CA CYS A 42 -5.93 15.72 4.37
C CYS A 42 -6.97 14.99 3.53
N THR A 43 -6.70 14.75 2.24
CA THR A 43 -7.58 13.96 1.36
C THR A 43 -7.73 12.53 1.85
N MET A 44 -6.65 11.88 2.28
CA MET A 44 -6.70 10.53 2.84
C MET A 44 -7.54 10.44 4.10
N LEU A 45 -7.50 11.48 4.95
CA LEU A 45 -8.26 11.54 6.20
C LEU A 45 -9.74 11.86 5.94
N GLU A 46 -10.03 12.86 5.11
CA GLU A 46 -11.40 13.29 4.79
C GLU A 46 -12.19 12.20 4.05
N HIS A 47 -11.56 11.47 3.12
CA HIS A 47 -12.20 10.37 2.40
C HIS A 47 -12.11 9.02 3.12
N GLY A 48 -11.54 8.97 4.32
CA GLY A 48 -11.39 7.72 5.09
C GLY A 48 -10.46 6.68 4.43
N ILE A 49 -9.66 7.09 3.45
CA ILE A 49 -8.75 6.23 2.67
C ILE A 49 -7.53 5.78 3.51
N ALA A 50 -7.23 6.49 4.61
CA ALA A 50 -6.14 6.15 5.52
C ALA A 50 -6.22 4.70 6.05
N VAL A 51 -7.41 4.23 6.41
CA VAL A 51 -7.61 2.85 6.93
C VAL A 51 -7.37 1.80 5.84
N PRO A 52 -8.00 1.89 4.65
CA PRO A 52 -7.67 1.02 3.52
C PRO A 52 -6.17 0.98 3.16
N ILE A 53 -5.49 2.14 3.13
CA ILE A 53 -4.05 2.20 2.84
C ILE A 53 -3.25 1.46 3.93
N GLY A 54 -3.61 1.60 5.20
CA GLY A 54 -3.02 0.85 6.30
C GLY A 54 -3.15 -0.66 6.11
N CYS A 55 -4.34 -1.14 5.75
CA CYS A 55 -4.59 -2.57 5.48
C CYS A 55 -3.72 -3.11 4.33
N PHE A 56 -3.67 -2.41 3.19
CA PHE A 56 -2.83 -2.85 2.07
C PHE A 56 -1.34 -2.77 2.37
N SER A 57 -0.92 -1.83 3.22
CA SER A 57 0.47 -1.75 3.69
C SER A 57 0.87 -2.97 4.52
N ILE A 58 -0.02 -3.47 5.38
CA ILE A 58 0.21 -4.71 6.16
C ILE A 58 0.35 -5.91 5.22
N ILE A 59 -0.53 -6.02 4.22
CA ILE A 59 -0.49 -7.09 3.21
C ILE A 59 0.84 -7.06 2.45
N PHE A 60 1.27 -5.86 2.02
CA PHE A 60 2.52 -5.65 1.30
C PHE A 60 3.75 -6.05 2.13
N ILE A 61 3.84 -5.56 3.38
CA ILE A 61 4.95 -5.87 4.30
C ILE A 61 5.00 -7.37 4.61
N THR A 62 3.83 -8.00 4.81
CA THR A 62 3.75 -9.45 5.05
C THR A 62 4.27 -10.24 3.85
N GLY A 63 3.89 -9.83 2.64
CA GLY A 63 4.40 -10.42 1.40
C GLY A 63 5.93 -10.32 1.28
N LEU A 64 6.47 -9.12 1.55
CA LEU A 64 7.93 -8.88 1.53
C LEU A 64 8.65 -9.71 2.57
N PHE A 65 8.09 -9.83 3.78
CA PHE A 65 8.67 -10.61 4.86
C PHE A 65 8.78 -12.09 4.49
N ILE A 66 7.71 -12.67 3.90
CA ILE A 66 7.72 -14.07 3.43
C ILE A 66 8.77 -14.26 2.34
N LEU A 67 8.84 -13.34 1.36
CA LEU A 67 9.84 -13.40 0.30
C LEU A 67 11.28 -13.29 0.84
N GLY A 68 11.52 -12.40 1.79
CA GLY A 68 12.83 -12.21 2.42
C GLY A 68 13.31 -13.47 3.14
N ILE A 69 12.41 -14.14 3.88
CA ILE A 69 12.72 -15.43 4.52
C ILE A 69 13.04 -16.51 3.48
N GLU A 70 12.26 -16.61 2.40
CA GLU A 70 12.49 -17.61 1.37
C GLU A 70 13.77 -17.33 0.55
N TYR A 71 14.14 -16.07 0.37
CA TYR A 71 15.42 -15.68 -0.23
C TYR A 71 16.60 -16.12 0.63
N ARG A 72 16.55 -15.88 1.94
CA ARG A 72 17.60 -16.28 2.89
C ARG A 72 17.83 -17.78 2.97
N LYS A 73 16.80 -18.61 2.76
CA LYS A 73 16.93 -20.09 2.75
C LYS A 73 17.56 -20.66 1.49
N LYS A 74 17.66 -19.85 0.42
CA LYS A 74 18.30 -20.26 -0.83
C LYS A 74 19.80 -19.97 -0.86
N ILE A 75 20.29 -19.14 0.06
CA ILE A 75 21.71 -18.87 0.31
C ILE A 75 22.24 -19.99 1.21
#